data_AF-A0A7W1C994-F1
#
_entry.id   AF-A0A7W1C994-F1
#
_cell.length_a   1.000
_cell.length_b   1.000
_cell.length_c   1.000
_cell.angle_alpha   90.00
_cell.angle_beta   90.00
_cell.angle_gamma   90.00
#
_symmetry.space_group_name_H-M   'P 1'
#
loop_
_entity.id
_entity.type
_entity.pdbx_description
1 polymer ?
#
loop_
_entity_poly.entity_id
_entity_poly.type
_entity_poly.pdbx_seq_one_letter_code
_entity_poly.pdbx_strand_id
1 'polypeptide(L)' 'MPTEDKVHENRLRRMAERQGLFLKKSRRRDPRSLDYGRYMLVDSFTNTIVAGELNSPRALTLGEIEEYLSGEDEDDA' A
#
# COMPACT_ATOMS: atom_id res chain seq x y z
N MET A 1 -4.63 22.27 6.50
CA MET A 1 -5.59 21.16 6.57
C MET A 1 -4.86 19.86 6.24
N PRO A 2 -4.42 19.03 7.21
CA PRO A 2 -3.61 17.85 6.90
C PRO A 2 -4.23 16.60 7.52
N THR A 3 -5.24 15.96 6.92
CA THR A 3 -5.96 14.93 7.70
C THR A 3 -6.50 13.75 6.91
N GLU A 4 -7.07 13.90 5.73
CA GLU A 4 -7.76 12.77 5.09
C GLU A 4 -6.78 11.68 4.61
N ASP A 5 -5.75 12.06 3.84
CA ASP A 5 -4.76 11.09 3.33
C ASP A 5 -4.02 10.36 4.45
N LYS A 6 -3.73 11.05 5.56
CA LYS A 6 -3.01 10.46 6.70
C LYS A 6 -3.88 9.47 7.48
N VAL A 7 -5.16 9.79 7.66
CA VAL A 7 -6.11 8.90 8.34
C VAL A 7 -6.34 7.65 7.48
N HIS A 8 -6.51 7.84 6.17
CA HIS A 8 -6.69 6.75 5.22
C HIS A 8 -5.45 5.84 5.16
N GLU A 9 -4.23 6.40 5.06
CA GLU A 9 -2.98 5.64 5.08
C GLU A 9 -2.81 4.85 6.39
N ASN A 10 -3.15 5.44 7.55
CA ASN A 10 -3.08 4.74 8.83
C ASN A 10 -4.10 3.61 8.95
N ARG A 11 -5.28 3.74 8.34
CA ARG A 11 -6.28 2.67 8.29
C ARG A 11 -5.76 1.50 7.46
N LEU A 12 -5.26 1.75 6.25
CA LEU A 12 -4.70 0.71 5.38
C LEU A 12 -3.48 0.03 5.99
N ARG A 13 -2.62 0.78 6.68
CA ARG A 13 -1.49 0.22 7.43
C ARG A 13 -1.95 -0.81 8.47
N ARG A 14 -3.01 -0.50 9.23
CA ARG A 14 -3.59 -1.43 10.22
C ARG A 14 -4.30 -2.62 9.59
N MET A 15 -4.87 -2.47 8.40
CA MET A 15 -5.45 -3.59 7.65
C MET A 15 -4.34 -4.54 7.19
N ALA A 16 -3.31 -4.00 6.54
CA ALA A 16 -2.14 -4.74 6.12
C ALA A 16 -1.46 -5.46 7.30
N GLU A 17 -1.20 -4.75 8.42
CA GLU A 17 -0.56 -5.35 9.60
C GLU A 17 -1.37 -6.52 10.19
N ARG A 18 -2.71 -6.46 10.15
CA ARG A 18 -3.57 -7.56 10.60
C ARG A 18 -3.45 -8.81 9.73
N GLN A 19 -3.17 -8.63 8.45
CA GLN A 19 -2.98 -9.70 7.47
C GLN A 19 -1.50 -10.12 7.35
N GLY A 20 -0.61 -9.57 8.19
CA GLY A 20 0.82 -9.87 8.12
C GLY A 20 1.55 -9.17 6.96
N LEU A 21 0.98 -8.11 6.42
CA LEU A 21 1.53 -7.29 5.34
C LEU A 21 2.03 -5.94 5.86
N PHE A 22 3.00 -5.36 5.17
CA PHE A 22 3.54 -4.03 5.41
C PHE A 22 3.26 -3.10 4.23
N LEU A 23 2.56 -2.01 4.52
CA LEU A 23 2.35 -0.93 3.58
C LEU A 23 3.57 0.00 3.53
N LYS A 24 4.29 -0.03 2.41
CA LYS A 24 5.50 0.78 2.18
C LYS A 24 5.24 1.87 1.14
N LYS A 25 5.45 3.12 1.56
CA LYS A 25 5.30 4.31 0.71
C LYS A 25 6.58 4.62 -0.05
N SER A 26 6.44 5.05 -1.30
CA SER A 26 7.54 5.64 -2.07
C SER A 26 8.10 6.87 -1.34
N ARG A 27 9.42 6.87 -1.09
CA ARG A 27 10.11 8.04 -0.50
C ARG A 27 10.45 9.13 -1.52
N ARG A 28 10.19 8.89 -2.80
CA ARG A 28 10.51 9.85 -3.87
C ARG A 28 9.64 11.09 -3.71
N ARG A 29 10.29 12.24 -3.51
CA ARG A 29 9.63 13.55 -3.33
C ARG A 29 9.48 14.33 -4.62
N ASP A 30 9.98 13.79 -5.74
CA ASP A 30 9.87 14.45 -7.03
C ASP A 30 8.45 14.27 -7.57
N PRO A 31 7.65 15.34 -7.69
CA PRO A 31 6.29 15.27 -8.21
C PRO A 31 6.22 14.80 -9.67
N ARG A 32 7.34 14.85 -10.41
CA ARG A 32 7.44 14.35 -11.80
C ARG A 32 7.81 12.88 -11.89
N SER A 33 8.10 12.24 -10.76
CA SER A 33 8.37 10.79 -10.73
C SER A 33 7.07 10.03 -10.90
N LEU A 34 7.08 9.01 -11.76
CA LEU A 34 5.94 8.10 -11.97
C LEU A 34 5.47 7.45 -10.65
N ASP A 35 6.40 7.26 -9.72
CA ASP A 35 6.14 6.67 -8.39
C ASP A 35 5.83 7.68 -7.28
N TYR A 36 5.62 8.96 -7.59
CA TYR A 36 5.30 9.97 -6.58
C TYR A 36 3.94 9.66 -5.93
N GLY A 37 3.93 9.48 -4.60
CA GLY A 37 2.71 9.15 -3.88
C GLY A 37 2.21 7.72 -4.09
N ARG A 38 3.04 6.81 -4.62
CA ARG A 38 2.70 5.39 -4.78
C ARG A 38 3.10 4.55 -3.57
N TYR A 39 2.46 3.39 -3.46
CA TYR A 39 2.53 2.45 -2.36
C TYR A 39 2.80 1.04 -2.88
N MET A 40 3.32 0.19 -2.00
CA MET A 40 3.45 -1.25 -2.21
C MET A 40 3.16 -2.00 -0.91
N LEU A 41 2.69 -3.24 -1.04
CA LEU A 41 2.52 -4.20 0.04
C LEU A 41 3.64 -5.22 -0.01
N VAL A 42 4.22 -5.46 1.15
CA VAL A 42 5.29 -6.43 1.35
C VAL A 42 4.86 -7.39 2.44
N ASP A 43 5.04 -8.68 2.23
CA ASP A 43 4.83 -9.68 3.26
C ASP A 43 5.85 -9.48 4.39
N SER A 44 5.37 -9.35 5.63
CA SER A 44 6.22 -9.15 6.80
C SER A 44 7.10 -10.35 7.16
N PHE A 45 6.66 -11.56 6.81
CA PHE A 45 7.34 -12.82 7.12
C PHE A 45 8.42 -13.16 6.11
N THR A 46 8.10 -13.02 4.82
CA THR A 46 9.02 -13.40 3.73
C THR A 46 9.77 -12.20 3.15
N ASN A 47 9.38 -10.97 3.51
CA ASN A 47 9.87 -9.73 2.93
C ASN A 47 9.73 -9.68 1.40
N THR A 48 8.75 -10.41 0.87
CA THR A 48 8.44 -10.50 -0.57
C THR A 48 7.42 -9.43 -0.94
N ILE A 49 7.52 -8.92 -2.16
CA ILE A 49 6.52 -8.00 -2.71
C ILE A 49 5.25 -8.79 -3.02
N VAL A 50 4.16 -8.48 -2.33
CA VAL A 50 2.85 -9.11 -2.52
C VAL A 50 2.06 -8.35 -3.58
N ALA A 51 1.99 -7.02 -3.42
CA ALA A 51 1.27 -6.17 -4.35
C ALA A 51 1.98 -4.83 -4.56
N GLY A 52 2.08 -4.44 -5.82
CA GLY A 52 2.68 -3.18 -6.22
C GLY A 52 4.21 -3.16 -6.16
N GLU A 53 4.84 -2.49 -7.12
CA GLU A 53 6.30 -2.44 -7.20
C GLU A 53 6.76 -0.98 -7.34
N LEU A 54 7.51 -0.48 -6.35
CA LEU A 54 8.08 0.86 -6.40
C LEU A 54 9.19 0.93 -7.46
N ASN A 55 9.25 2.04 -8.21
CA ASN A 55 10.13 2.23 -9.36
C ASN A 55 9.71 1.45 -10.62
N SER A 56 8.46 1.01 -10.67
CA SER A 56 7.87 0.24 -11.76
C SER A 56 6.48 0.80 -12.08
N PRO A 57 5.96 0.67 -13.32
CA PRO A 57 4.59 1.06 -13.66
C PRO A 57 3.52 0.34 -12.83
N ARG A 58 3.90 -0.73 -12.11
CA ARG A 58 3.06 -1.50 -11.20
C ARG A 58 2.92 -0.87 -9.81
N ALA A 59 3.43 0.33 -9.57
CA ALA A 59 3.30 0.99 -8.28
C ALA A 59 1.83 1.37 -8.00
N LEU A 60 1.29 0.97 -6.85
CA LEU A 60 -0.14 1.09 -6.55
C LEU A 60 -0.47 2.42 -5.85
N THR A 61 -1.71 2.86 -6.00
CA THR A 61 -2.31 3.99 -5.27
C THR A 61 -2.98 3.52 -3.98
N LEU A 62 -3.35 4.44 -3.09
CA LEU A 62 -4.08 4.10 -1.87
C LEU A 62 -5.40 3.35 -2.14
N GLY A 63 -6.14 3.73 -3.18
CA GLY A 63 -7.39 3.07 -3.55
C GLY A 63 -7.17 1.63 -4.03
N GLU A 64 -6.14 1.38 -4.83
CA GLU A 64 -5.79 0.02 -5.27
C GLU A 64 -5.31 -0.85 -4.11
N ILE A 65 -4.60 -0.27 -3.13
CA ILE A 65 -4.24 -0.97 -1.89
C ILE A 65 -5.47 -1.28 -1.04
N GLU A 66 -6.42 -0.34 -0.93
CA GLU A 66 -7.68 -0.57 -0.23
C GLU A 66 -8.46 -1.71 -0.87
N GLU A 67 -8.60 -1.68 -2.18
CA GLU A 67 -9.27 -2.73 -2.95
C GLU A 67 -8.61 -4.10 -2.72
N TYR A 68 -7.27 -4.17 -2.83
CA TYR A 68 -6.51 -5.40 -2.59
C TYR A 68 -6.73 -5.95 -1.17
N LEU A 69 -6.56 -5.10 -0.14
CA LEU A 69 -6.72 -5.51 1.26
C LEU A 69 -8.17 -5.84 1.62
N SER A 70 -9.15 -5.24 0.94
CA SER A 70 -10.57 -5.53 1.14
C SER A 70 -11.05 -6.75 0.37
N GLY A 71 -10.42 -7.07 -0.76
CA GLY A 71 -10.74 -8.24 -1.58
C GLY A 71 -10.17 -9.53 -1.00
N GLU A 72 -9.01 -9.50 -0.34
CA GLU A 72 -8.48 -10.67 0.38
C GLU A 72 -9.32 -11.07 1.61
N ASP A 73 -10.13 -10.16 2.16
CA ASP A 73 -11.04 -10.49 3.27
C ASP A 73 -12.24 -11.39 2.83
N GLU A 74 -12.52 -11.56 1.52
CA GLU A 74 -13.62 -12.41 1.02
C GLU A 74 -13.27 -13.90 0.84
N ASP A 75 -11.98 -14.26 0.78
CA ASP A 75 -11.55 -15.65 0.51
C ASP A 75 -11.48 -16.54 1.78
N ASP A 76 -11.84 -16.03 2.97
CA ASP A 76 -11.74 -16.73 4.27
C ASP A 76 -13.12 -16.90 4.98
N ALA A 77 -14.20 -17.14 4.22
CA ALA A 77 -15.57 -17.37 4.73
C ALA A 77 -16.07 -18.81 4.61
#